data_AF-A0AA39NP41-F1
#
_entry.id   AF-A0AA39NP41-F1
#
_cell.length_a   1.000
_cell.length_b   1.000
_cell.length_c   1.000
_cell.angle_alpha   90.00
_cell.angle_beta   90.00
_cell.angle_gamma   90.00
#
_symmetry.space_group_name_H-M   'P 1'
#
loop_
_entity.id
_entity.type
_entity.pdbx_description
1 polymer ?
#
loop_
_entity_poly.entity_id
_entity_poly.type
_entity_poly.pdbx_seq_one_letter_code
_entity_poly.pdbx_strand_id
1 'polypeptide(L)'
;MSVLNSITDREEYAISFFAASVMDPDRPRHCGRCLLGGATQMTLGLKEEHKDLHDLNARLLSKRQTFCSSSICFLTKERTYQQLSELLHRLHTCNCDITTSIIALYHAHGNHAHNEHNPYSKTCNHNSNQTLSLVHLLFDRLAGILLASSLPKVSKGASHKRWPNDIHDVIVYTPQILTDSVRQWNLLLAGPAALNFLAGALNICGRVLAFTLIRSDIFLKHLIISVRSLCKRVRKRQVENTTLPLPTLYNFFAVLTKECPQPRLFWSLGFQ
;
A
#
# COMPACT_ATOMS: atom_id res chain seq x y z
N MET A 1 -20.40 -27.66 -9.18
CA MET A 1 -20.10 -26.27 -9.63
C MET A 1 -21.24 -25.28 -9.29
N SER A 2 -21.94 -25.40 -8.15
CA SER A 2 -23.18 -24.62 -7.91
C SER A 2 -23.21 -23.72 -6.66
N VAL A 3 -22.13 -23.62 -5.88
CA VAL A 3 -22.10 -22.78 -4.65
C VAL A 3 -21.58 -21.34 -4.92
N LEU A 4 -20.92 -21.11 -6.06
CA LEU A 4 -20.29 -19.82 -6.39
C LEU A 4 -21.16 -18.85 -7.20
N ASN A 5 -22.38 -19.28 -7.58
CA ASN A 5 -23.34 -18.46 -8.35
C ASN A 5 -24.39 -17.79 -7.44
N SER A 6 -24.39 -18.06 -6.13
CA SER A 6 -25.33 -17.47 -5.17
C SER A 6 -24.72 -16.43 -4.23
N ILE A 7 -23.40 -16.15 -4.34
CA ILE A 7 -22.78 -15.05 -3.59
C ILE A 7 -23.02 -13.76 -4.37
N THR A 8 -24.05 -13.02 -3.98
CA THR A 8 -24.54 -11.82 -4.64
C THR A 8 -23.58 -10.62 -4.60
N ASP A 9 -22.45 -10.69 -3.89
CA ASP A 9 -21.31 -9.77 -4.11
C ASP A 9 -19.97 -10.44 -3.67
N ARG A 10 -19.24 -11.05 -4.62
CA ARG A 10 -17.93 -11.70 -4.35
C ARG A 10 -16.90 -10.70 -3.80
N GLU A 11 -17.03 -9.42 -4.14
CA GLU A 11 -16.14 -8.37 -3.65
C GLU A 11 -16.42 -8.08 -2.18
N GLU A 12 -17.70 -7.91 -1.80
CA GLU A 12 -18.10 -7.65 -0.42
C GLU A 12 -17.66 -8.78 0.53
N TYR A 13 -17.77 -10.03 0.08
CA TYR A 13 -17.25 -11.17 0.83
C TYR A 13 -15.72 -11.10 0.98
N ALA A 14 -14.98 -10.76 -0.08
CA ALA A 14 -13.53 -10.62 -0.02
C ALA A 14 -13.08 -9.48 0.92
N ILE A 15 -13.80 -8.36 0.93
CA ILE A 15 -13.60 -7.24 1.85
C ILE A 15 -13.79 -7.71 3.29
N SER A 16 -14.92 -8.36 3.57
CA SER A 16 -15.26 -8.86 4.91
C SER A 16 -14.26 -9.91 5.39
N PHE A 17 -13.88 -10.83 4.51
CA PHE A 17 -12.87 -11.84 4.76
C PHE A 17 -11.52 -11.20 5.11
N PHE A 18 -11.04 -10.27 4.30
CA PHE A 18 -9.76 -9.61 4.53
C PHE A 18 -9.76 -8.85 5.86
N ALA A 19 -10.77 -8.01 6.09
CA ALA A 19 -10.91 -7.22 7.31
C ALA A 19 -10.96 -8.09 8.57
N ALA A 20 -11.76 -9.16 8.56
CA ALA A 20 -11.83 -10.11 9.67
C ALA A 20 -10.49 -10.84 9.89
N SER A 21 -9.74 -11.08 8.82
CA SER A 21 -8.46 -11.77 8.89
C SER A 21 -7.34 -10.91 9.48
N VAL A 22 -7.37 -9.59 9.28
CA VAL A 22 -6.36 -8.64 9.77
C VAL A 22 -6.83 -7.79 10.94
N MET A 23 -7.97 -8.15 11.55
CA MET A 23 -8.54 -7.46 12.71
C MET A 23 -7.54 -7.35 13.87
N ASP A 24 -6.79 -8.43 14.12
CA ASP A 24 -5.55 -8.38 14.90
C ASP A 24 -4.37 -8.27 13.92
N PRO A 25 -3.76 -7.09 13.76
CA PRO A 25 -2.73 -6.86 12.77
C PRO A 25 -1.40 -7.57 13.07
N ASP A 26 -1.18 -8.00 14.32
CA ASP A 26 0.01 -8.75 14.71
C ASP A 26 -0.20 -10.26 14.61
N ARG A 27 -1.47 -10.69 14.64
CA ARG A 27 -1.86 -12.10 14.57
C ARG A 27 -2.93 -12.35 13.51
N PRO A 28 -2.66 -12.08 12.21
CA PRO A 28 -3.62 -12.36 11.16
C PRO A 28 -4.07 -13.83 11.19
N ARG A 29 -5.36 -14.05 10.97
CA ARG A 29 -6.00 -15.39 11.04
C ARG A 29 -5.61 -16.29 9.88
N HIS A 30 -5.29 -15.69 8.74
CA HIS A 30 -4.97 -16.40 7.50
C HIS A 30 -3.55 -16.04 7.03
N CYS A 31 -2.93 -16.96 6.28
CA CYS A 31 -1.59 -16.75 5.75
C CYS A 31 -1.57 -15.67 4.65
N GLY A 32 -0.37 -15.17 4.35
CA GLY A 32 -0.14 -14.12 3.36
C GLY A 32 -0.63 -14.48 1.96
N ARG A 33 -0.60 -15.77 1.58
CA ARG A 33 -1.16 -16.26 0.32
C ARG A 33 -2.67 -16.07 0.25
N CYS A 34 -3.39 -16.47 1.30
CA CYS A 34 -4.84 -16.34 1.36
C CYS A 34 -5.25 -14.86 1.36
N LEU A 35 -4.58 -14.05 2.17
CA LEU A 35 -4.79 -12.61 2.23
C LEU A 35 -4.49 -11.93 0.89
N LEU A 36 -3.42 -12.33 0.20
CA LEU A 36 -3.08 -11.83 -1.13
C LEU A 36 -4.17 -12.17 -2.13
N GLY A 37 -4.69 -13.40 -2.14
CA GLY A 37 -5.78 -13.78 -3.05
C GLY A 37 -7.09 -13.04 -2.78
N GLY A 38 -7.45 -12.87 -1.50
CA GLY A 38 -8.59 -12.03 -1.10
C GLY A 38 -8.39 -10.58 -1.56
N ALA A 39 -7.20 -10.02 -1.33
CA ALA A 39 -6.81 -8.69 -1.78
C ALA A 39 -6.87 -8.54 -3.30
N THR A 40 -6.36 -9.51 -4.05
CA THR A 40 -6.40 -9.51 -5.51
C THR A 40 -7.83 -9.59 -6.02
N GLN A 41 -8.71 -10.39 -5.42
CA GLN A 41 -10.11 -10.50 -5.82
C GLN A 41 -10.82 -9.14 -5.77
N MET A 42 -10.57 -8.34 -4.73
CA MET A 42 -11.10 -6.97 -4.62
C MET A 42 -10.56 -6.02 -5.70
N THR A 43 -9.41 -6.36 -6.28
CA THR A 43 -8.74 -5.53 -7.28
C THR A 43 -9.02 -5.93 -8.72
N LEU A 44 -9.48 -7.16 -8.98
CA LEU A 44 -9.88 -7.58 -10.32
C LEU A 44 -11.11 -6.79 -10.82
N GLY A 45 -12.05 -6.48 -9.93
CA GLY A 45 -13.15 -5.55 -10.24
C GLY A 45 -12.68 -4.16 -10.70
N LEU A 46 -11.45 -3.73 -10.37
CA LEU A 46 -10.92 -2.44 -10.85
C LEU A 46 -10.40 -2.49 -12.30
N LYS A 47 -9.92 -3.66 -12.75
CA LYS A 47 -9.34 -3.78 -14.10
C LYS A 47 -10.41 -3.90 -15.18
N GLU A 48 -11.55 -4.50 -14.84
CA GLU A 48 -12.61 -4.78 -15.81
C GLU A 48 -13.59 -3.61 -16.00
N GLU A 49 -13.79 -2.77 -14.97
CA GLU A 49 -14.86 -1.75 -15.01
C GLU A 49 -14.40 -0.32 -15.34
N HIS A 50 -13.10 0.02 -15.25
CA HIS A 50 -12.67 1.43 -15.34
C HIS A 50 -11.39 1.64 -16.16
N LYS A 51 -11.55 1.81 -17.48
CA LYS A 51 -10.50 2.39 -18.34
C LYS A 51 -10.22 3.87 -17.99
N ASP A 52 -11.17 4.53 -17.33
CA ASP A 52 -11.02 5.90 -16.85
C ASP A 52 -10.83 5.90 -15.32
N LEU A 53 -9.57 5.89 -14.88
CA LEU A 53 -9.18 6.07 -13.47
C LEU A 53 -9.76 7.34 -12.84
N HIS A 54 -10.16 8.32 -13.66
CA HIS A 54 -10.81 9.55 -13.21
C HIS A 54 -12.24 9.35 -12.71
N ASP A 55 -12.91 8.25 -13.08
CA ASP A 55 -14.28 7.94 -12.68
C ASP A 55 -14.32 6.72 -11.76
N LEU A 56 -13.30 6.59 -10.90
CA LEU A 56 -13.32 5.70 -9.74
C LEU A 56 -14.50 6.13 -8.85
N ASN A 57 -15.66 5.58 -9.15
CA ASN A 57 -16.94 6.06 -8.68
C ASN A 57 -16.92 6.19 -7.15
N ALA A 58 -17.42 7.31 -6.60
CA ALA A 58 -17.50 7.54 -5.15
C ALA A 58 -18.17 6.35 -4.42
N ARG A 59 -19.13 5.68 -5.09
CA ARG A 59 -19.76 4.44 -4.61
C ARG A 59 -18.76 3.29 -4.37
N LEU A 60 -17.79 3.08 -5.26
CA LEU A 60 -16.79 2.03 -5.11
C LEU A 60 -15.83 2.30 -3.95
N LEU A 61 -15.46 3.56 -3.75
CA LEU A 61 -14.66 3.96 -2.59
C LEU A 61 -15.40 3.75 -1.27
N SER A 62 -16.70 4.07 -1.22
CA SER A 62 -17.51 3.83 -0.02
C SER A 62 -17.65 2.33 0.30
N LYS A 63 -17.85 1.47 -0.71
CA LYS A 63 -17.92 0.01 -0.52
C LYS A 63 -16.61 -0.55 0.06
N ARG A 64 -15.48 0.06 -0.28
CA ARG A 64 -14.14 -0.42 0.05
C ARG A 64 -13.53 0.22 1.28
N GLN A 65 -14.26 1.10 1.98
CA GLN A 65 -13.79 1.75 3.20
C GLN A 65 -13.26 0.72 4.21
N THR A 66 -14.01 -0.35 4.47
CA THR A 66 -13.59 -1.41 5.39
C THR A 66 -12.26 -2.04 4.99
N PHE A 67 -12.03 -2.28 3.69
CA PHE A 67 -10.76 -2.79 3.18
C PHE A 67 -9.63 -1.77 3.37
N CYS A 68 -9.85 -0.51 3.00
CA CYS A 68 -8.85 0.55 3.12
C CYS A 68 -8.45 0.78 4.58
N SER A 69 -9.43 0.97 5.47
CA SER A 69 -9.21 1.16 6.90
C SER A 69 -8.48 -0.03 7.52
N SER A 70 -8.92 -1.27 7.23
CA SER A 70 -8.24 -2.47 7.73
C SER A 70 -6.81 -2.59 7.22
N SER A 71 -6.57 -2.24 5.95
CA SER A 71 -5.23 -2.25 5.35
C SER A 71 -4.31 -1.20 5.97
N ILE A 72 -4.81 0.02 6.21
CA ILE A 72 -4.02 1.05 6.90
C ILE A 72 -3.73 0.62 8.33
N CYS A 73 -4.72 0.16 9.10
CA CYS A 73 -4.50 -0.35 10.45
C CYS A 73 -3.43 -1.47 10.47
N PHE A 74 -3.51 -2.40 9.52
CA PHE A 74 -2.54 -3.48 9.38
C PHE A 74 -1.12 -2.98 9.07
N LEU A 75 -0.97 -2.10 8.08
CA LEU A 75 0.32 -1.60 7.62
C LEU A 75 0.97 -0.63 8.61
N THR A 76 0.17 0.15 9.34
CA THR A 76 0.62 1.26 10.19
C THR A 76 0.62 0.95 11.68
N LYS A 77 0.34 -0.30 12.05
CA LYS A 77 0.56 -0.77 13.42
C LYS A 77 2.05 -0.66 13.75
N GLU A 78 2.34 -0.01 14.88
CA GLU A 78 3.68 0.06 15.44
C GLU A 78 4.17 -1.35 15.81
N ARG A 79 5.36 -1.72 15.32
CA ARG A 79 5.96 -3.03 15.55
C ARG A 79 7.44 -2.92 15.84
N THR A 80 7.89 -3.66 16.84
CA THR A 80 9.32 -3.95 17.02
C THR A 80 9.83 -4.81 15.86
N TYR A 81 11.16 -4.90 15.72
CA TYR A 81 11.78 -5.78 14.74
C TYR A 81 11.36 -7.24 14.94
N GLN A 82 11.26 -7.70 16.20
CA GLN A 82 10.84 -9.05 16.53
C GLN A 82 9.37 -9.29 16.12
N GLN A 83 8.46 -8.38 16.47
CA GLN A 83 7.04 -8.49 16.10
C GLN A 83 6.85 -8.51 14.58
N LEU A 84 7.62 -7.70 13.85
CA LEU A 84 7.59 -7.73 12.39
C LEU A 84 8.12 -9.06 11.83
N SER A 85 9.22 -9.58 12.39
CA SER A 85 9.77 -10.88 12.00
C SER A 85 8.76 -12.02 12.22
N GLU A 86 8.10 -12.04 13.38
CA GLU A 86 7.05 -13.00 13.73
C GLU A 86 5.84 -12.88 12.79
N LEU A 87 5.43 -11.66 12.45
CA LEU A 87 4.38 -11.42 11.47
C LEU A 87 4.77 -11.97 10.08
N LEU A 88 5.99 -11.69 9.62
CA LEU A 88 6.48 -12.18 8.33
C LEU A 88 6.51 -13.71 8.30
N HIS A 89 6.97 -14.35 9.37
CA HIS A 89 6.96 -15.79 9.52
C HIS A 89 5.54 -16.35 9.48
N ARG A 90 4.62 -15.77 10.25
CA ARG A 90 3.21 -16.18 10.27
C ARG A 90 2.53 -16.04 8.91
N LEU A 91 2.79 -14.95 8.19
CA LEU A 91 2.22 -14.76 6.86
C LEU A 91 2.83 -15.72 5.82
N HIS A 92 4.08 -16.15 6.04
CA HIS A 92 4.72 -17.14 5.20
C HIS A 92 4.19 -18.56 5.46
N THR A 93 3.97 -18.91 6.73
CA THR A 93 3.53 -20.24 7.16
C THR A 93 2.02 -20.39 6.97
N CYS A 94 1.61 -21.45 6.27
CA CYS A 94 0.21 -21.70 5.98
C CYS A 94 -0.48 -22.48 7.11
N ASN A 95 -1.36 -21.81 7.86
CA ASN A 95 -2.22 -22.42 8.88
C ASN A 95 -3.72 -22.37 8.52
N CYS A 96 -4.06 -22.10 7.27
CA CYS A 96 -5.44 -21.97 6.82
C CYS A 96 -6.13 -23.33 6.72
N ASP A 97 -7.42 -23.38 7.02
CA ASP A 97 -8.26 -24.55 6.74
C ASP A 97 -8.66 -24.59 5.26
N ILE A 98 -7.84 -25.25 4.45
CA ILE A 98 -8.03 -25.32 2.98
C ILE A 98 -9.25 -26.17 2.60
N THR A 99 -9.88 -26.90 3.55
CA THR A 99 -11.09 -27.68 3.26
C THR A 99 -12.28 -26.79 2.90
N THR A 100 -12.27 -25.52 3.31
CA THR A 100 -13.27 -24.55 2.90
C THR A 100 -13.00 -24.07 1.48
N SER A 101 -13.98 -24.25 0.58
CA SER A 101 -13.86 -23.92 -0.85
C SER A 101 -13.41 -22.48 -1.13
N ILE A 102 -13.80 -21.52 -0.30
CA ILE A 102 -13.41 -20.11 -0.45
C ILE A 102 -11.95 -19.85 -0.07
N ILE A 103 -11.44 -20.52 0.96
CA ILE A 103 -10.04 -20.42 1.39
C ILE A 103 -9.15 -21.03 0.30
N ALA A 104 -9.56 -22.18 -0.25
CA ALA A 104 -8.89 -22.79 -1.40
C ALA A 104 -8.86 -21.86 -2.62
N LEU A 105 -9.97 -21.17 -2.91
CA LEU A 105 -10.04 -20.18 -3.99
C LEU A 105 -9.04 -19.04 -3.77
N TYR A 106 -9.01 -18.43 -2.58
CA TYR A 106 -8.06 -17.36 -2.28
C TYR A 106 -6.60 -17.84 -2.28
N HIS A 107 -6.33 -19.09 -1.91
CA HIS A 107 -4.99 -19.65 -2.10
C HIS A 107 -4.59 -19.73 -3.57
N ALA A 108 -5.48 -20.20 -4.43
CA ALA A 108 -5.24 -20.27 -5.86
C ALA A 108 -5.00 -18.87 -6.45
N HIS A 109 -5.85 -17.89 -6.11
CA HIS A 109 -5.68 -16.50 -6.54
C HIS A 109 -4.39 -15.88 -6.01
N GLY A 110 -4.04 -16.10 -4.75
CA GLY A 110 -2.81 -15.58 -4.16
C GLY A 110 -1.55 -16.16 -4.80
N ASN A 111 -1.57 -17.46 -5.12
CA ASN A 111 -0.49 -18.10 -5.88
C ASN A 111 -0.34 -17.49 -7.28
N HIS A 112 -1.44 -17.33 -7.99
CA HIS A 112 -1.44 -16.73 -9.32
C HIS A 112 -0.95 -15.28 -9.28
N ALA A 113 -1.51 -14.46 -8.39
CA ALA A 113 -1.12 -13.07 -8.19
C ALA A 113 0.36 -12.92 -7.83
N HIS A 114 0.90 -13.81 -6.99
CA HIS A 114 2.32 -13.79 -6.65
C HIS A 114 3.21 -14.03 -7.87
N ASN A 115 2.82 -14.94 -8.75
CA ASN A 115 3.57 -15.27 -9.96
C ASN A 115 3.50 -14.14 -11.00
N GLU A 116 2.35 -13.45 -11.12
CA GLU A 116 2.17 -12.32 -12.05
C GLU A 116 2.79 -11.01 -11.53
N HIS A 117 2.57 -10.68 -10.26
CA HIS A 117 3.00 -9.42 -9.64
C HIS A 117 4.42 -9.47 -9.09
N ASN A 118 5.27 -10.38 -9.56
CA ASN A 118 6.70 -10.27 -9.31
C ASN A 118 7.41 -9.66 -10.53
N PRO A 119 7.40 -8.31 -10.71
CA PRO A 119 8.16 -7.64 -11.76
C PRO A 119 9.69 -7.78 -11.54
N TYR A 120 10.11 -8.37 -10.42
CA TYR A 120 11.49 -8.66 -10.10
C TYR A 120 11.85 -10.15 -10.23
N SER A 121 10.90 -11.05 -10.49
CA SER A 121 11.13 -12.52 -10.54
C SER A 121 12.13 -12.93 -11.60
N LYS A 122 12.19 -12.18 -12.71
CA LYS A 122 13.07 -12.51 -13.83
C LYS A 122 14.51 -12.00 -13.66
N THR A 123 14.78 -11.08 -12.75
CA THR A 123 16.10 -10.41 -12.68
C THR A 123 16.69 -10.27 -11.27
N CYS A 124 15.94 -10.63 -10.23
CA CYS A 124 16.43 -10.58 -8.86
C CYS A 124 16.24 -11.96 -8.24
N ASN A 125 17.34 -12.66 -7.93
CA ASN A 125 17.39 -13.94 -7.20
C ASN A 125 16.85 -13.83 -5.75
N HIS A 126 16.06 -12.82 -5.44
CA HIS A 126 15.39 -12.72 -4.15
C HIS A 126 14.14 -13.59 -4.23
N ASN A 127 14.11 -14.62 -3.38
CA ASN A 127 12.91 -15.37 -3.01
C ASN A 127 11.81 -14.36 -2.63
N SER A 128 11.01 -13.94 -3.61
CA SER A 128 9.88 -13.07 -3.34
C SER A 128 8.96 -13.85 -2.44
N ASN A 129 8.85 -13.42 -1.19
CA ASN A 129 7.94 -14.04 -0.26
C ASN A 129 6.53 -13.52 -0.59
N GLN A 130 5.54 -14.41 -0.65
CA GLN A 130 4.13 -14.07 -0.86
C GLN A 130 3.65 -12.98 0.11
N THR A 131 4.22 -12.97 1.32
CA THR A 131 4.05 -11.91 2.32
C THR A 131 4.42 -10.52 1.82
N LEU A 132 5.56 -10.36 1.15
CA LEU A 132 5.99 -9.07 0.62
C LEU A 132 5.15 -8.66 -0.59
N SER A 133 4.67 -9.61 -1.38
CA SER A 133 3.71 -9.34 -2.46
C SER A 133 2.38 -8.79 -1.92
N LEU A 134 1.88 -9.35 -0.80
CA LEU A 134 0.70 -8.81 -0.12
C LEU A 134 0.95 -7.36 0.30
N VAL A 135 2.02 -7.10 1.05
CA VAL A 135 2.32 -5.74 1.56
C VAL A 135 2.49 -4.75 0.40
N HIS A 136 3.20 -5.15 -0.66
CA HIS A 136 3.35 -4.33 -1.87
C HIS A 136 1.99 -4.01 -2.51
N LEU A 137 1.12 -5.01 -2.69
CA LEU A 137 -0.21 -4.82 -3.24
C LEU A 137 -1.02 -3.84 -2.38
N LEU A 138 -1.01 -4.00 -1.06
CA LEU A 138 -1.76 -3.11 -0.17
C LEU A 138 -1.29 -1.66 -0.29
N PHE A 139 0.03 -1.42 -0.29
CA PHE A 139 0.57 -0.07 -0.49
C PHE A 139 0.21 0.50 -1.86
N ASP A 140 0.36 -0.27 -2.94
CA ASP A 140 0.01 0.20 -4.29
C ASP A 140 -1.48 0.55 -4.41
N ARG A 141 -2.37 -0.26 -3.83
CA ARG A 141 -3.80 -0.01 -3.87
C ARG A 141 -4.19 1.21 -3.05
N LEU A 142 -3.67 1.33 -1.83
CA LEU A 142 -3.91 2.52 -1.01
C LEU A 142 -3.33 3.77 -1.68
N ALA A 143 -2.14 3.70 -2.28
CA ALA A 143 -1.56 4.81 -3.02
C ALA A 143 -2.44 5.27 -4.19
N GLY A 144 -2.91 4.33 -5.01
CA GLY A 144 -3.80 4.63 -6.13
C GLY A 144 -5.11 5.28 -5.67
N ILE A 145 -5.71 4.75 -4.59
CA ILE A 145 -6.93 5.30 -4.01
C ILE A 145 -6.68 6.72 -3.46
N LEU A 146 -5.62 6.94 -2.68
CA LEU A 146 -5.32 8.25 -2.09
C LEU A 146 -4.99 9.31 -3.15
N LEU A 147 -4.31 8.92 -4.23
CA LEU A 147 -4.01 9.83 -5.35
C LEU A 147 -5.26 10.16 -6.18
N ALA A 148 -6.18 9.22 -6.33
CA ALA A 148 -7.47 9.44 -7.01
C ALA A 148 -8.48 10.18 -6.12
N SER A 149 -8.31 10.09 -4.80
CA SER A 149 -9.11 10.79 -3.80
C SER A 149 -8.78 12.28 -3.83
N SER A 150 -9.31 12.98 -4.83
CA SER A 150 -9.34 14.43 -4.87
C SER A 150 -10.23 14.91 -3.72
N LEU A 151 -9.64 15.08 -2.54
CA LEU A 151 -10.23 15.90 -1.51
C LEU A 151 -9.87 17.35 -1.85
N PRO A 152 -10.77 18.16 -2.46
CA PRO A 152 -10.64 19.60 -2.27
C PRO A 152 -10.63 19.79 -0.76
N LYS A 153 -9.53 20.38 -0.25
CA LYS A 153 -9.24 20.65 1.16
C LYS A 153 -10.49 20.51 2.02
N VAL A 154 -10.47 19.58 2.98
CA VAL A 154 -11.54 19.09 3.88
C VAL A 154 -12.35 20.19 4.62
N SER A 155 -12.17 21.47 4.30
CA SER A 155 -12.85 22.64 4.85
C SER A 155 -14.28 22.89 4.34
N LYS A 156 -14.84 22.09 3.42
CA LYS A 156 -16.23 22.28 2.95
C LYS A 156 -17.00 20.97 2.79
N GLY A 157 -17.35 20.35 3.91
CA GLY A 157 -18.49 19.41 4.05
C GLY A 157 -18.76 18.49 2.86
N ALA A 158 -17.72 17.86 2.30
CA ALA A 158 -17.88 16.95 1.17
C ALA A 158 -18.67 15.72 1.63
N SER A 159 -19.51 15.20 0.74
CA SER A 159 -20.45 14.11 1.04
C SER A 159 -19.76 12.92 1.72
N HIS A 160 -20.38 12.39 2.79
CA HIS A 160 -19.97 11.24 3.62
C HIS A 160 -19.85 9.89 2.87
N LYS A 161 -19.59 9.91 1.55
CA LYS A 161 -19.59 8.74 0.67
C LYS A 161 -18.24 8.49 0.00
N ARG A 162 -17.13 9.04 0.53
CA ARG A 162 -15.80 8.88 -0.08
C ARG A 162 -14.76 8.60 0.98
N TRP A 163 -13.96 7.55 0.79
CA TRP A 163 -12.79 7.30 1.61
C TRP A 163 -11.53 7.88 0.94
N PRO A 164 -10.63 8.55 1.67
CA PRO A 164 -10.76 8.92 3.08
C PRO A 164 -11.80 10.03 3.27
N ASN A 165 -12.56 9.96 4.37
CA ASN A 165 -13.51 11.00 4.77
C ASN A 165 -12.81 12.11 5.57
N ASP A 166 -11.77 11.75 6.34
CA ASP A 166 -10.98 12.66 7.16
C ASP A 166 -9.49 12.24 7.21
N ILE A 167 -8.68 13.00 7.96
CA ILE A 167 -7.26 12.69 8.13
C ILE A 167 -7.01 11.46 9.02
N HIS A 168 -7.96 11.08 9.89
CA HIS A 168 -7.86 9.95 10.82
C HIS A 168 -8.08 8.61 10.11
N ASP A 169 -8.79 8.61 8.98
CA ASP A 169 -8.85 7.47 8.06
C ASP A 169 -7.46 7.08 7.52
N VAL A 170 -6.51 8.01 7.46
CA VAL A 170 -5.13 7.78 6.99
C VAL A 170 -4.12 7.73 8.14
N ILE A 171 -4.24 8.64 9.11
CA ILE A 171 -3.41 8.71 10.32
C ILE A 171 -4.19 8.11 11.49
N VAL A 172 -4.17 6.77 11.56
CA VAL A 172 -4.92 6.01 12.57
C VAL A 172 -4.45 6.29 14.00
N TYR A 173 -3.14 6.45 14.19
CA TYR A 173 -2.53 6.70 15.51
C TYR A 173 -1.89 8.08 15.57
N THR A 174 -0.65 8.20 15.09
CA THR A 174 0.07 9.47 15.01
C THR A 174 0.81 9.57 13.68
N PRO A 175 1.11 10.80 13.20
CA PRO A 175 1.92 10.98 11.99
C PRO A 175 3.29 10.30 12.07
N GLN A 176 3.86 10.21 13.29
CA GLN A 176 5.15 9.57 13.53
C GLN A 176 5.06 8.05 13.33
N ILE A 177 4.04 7.40 13.91
CA ILE A 177 3.81 5.96 13.74
C ILE A 177 3.61 5.63 12.25
N LEU A 178 2.80 6.42 11.52
CA LEU A 178 2.63 6.26 10.07
C LEU A 178 3.97 6.31 9.33
N THR A 179 4.79 7.32 9.64
CA THR A 179 6.11 7.53 9.03
C THR A 179 7.07 6.37 9.31
N ASP A 180 7.13 5.92 10.55
CA ASP A 180 8.02 4.85 10.99
C ASP A 180 7.60 3.48 10.41
N SER A 181 6.30 3.19 10.37
CA SER A 181 5.79 1.97 9.73
C SER A 181 6.08 1.96 8.23
N VAL A 182 5.84 3.06 7.51
CA VAL A 182 6.19 3.18 6.09
C VAL A 182 7.69 2.97 5.86
N ARG A 183 8.53 3.59 6.69
CA ARG A 183 9.99 3.40 6.65
C ARG A 183 10.37 1.93 6.85
N GLN A 184 9.79 1.29 7.85
CA GLN A 184 10.06 -0.11 8.21
C GLN A 184 9.69 -1.06 7.06
N TRP A 185 8.52 -0.89 6.44
CA TRP A 185 8.16 -1.68 5.27
C TRP A 185 9.01 -1.36 4.04
N ASN A 186 9.36 -0.09 3.80
CA ASN A 186 10.20 0.30 2.67
C ASN A 186 11.63 -0.31 2.74
N LEU A 187 12.12 -0.66 3.93
CA LEU A 187 13.37 -1.42 4.08
C LEU A 187 13.26 -2.87 3.59
N LEU A 188 12.06 -3.45 3.61
CA LEU A 188 11.80 -4.83 3.21
C LEU A 188 11.33 -4.95 1.75
N LEU A 189 10.71 -3.90 1.21
CA LEU A 189 10.19 -3.89 -0.15
C LEU A 189 11.26 -3.49 -1.16
N ALA A 190 11.30 -4.18 -2.31
CA ALA A 190 12.23 -3.85 -3.39
C ALA A 190 11.82 -2.60 -4.20
N GLY A 191 10.55 -2.19 -4.12
CA GLY A 191 9.93 -1.14 -4.93
C GLY A 191 9.47 0.09 -4.14
N PRO A 192 9.04 1.16 -4.82
CA PRO A 192 8.69 2.42 -4.18
C PRO A 192 7.26 2.44 -3.58
N ALA A 193 6.50 1.34 -3.64
CA ALA A 193 5.08 1.30 -3.25
C ALA A 193 4.76 2.02 -1.93
N ALA A 194 5.57 1.80 -0.88
CA ALA A 194 5.40 2.45 0.41
C ALA A 194 5.57 3.99 0.35
N LEU A 195 6.48 4.49 -0.49
CA LEU A 195 6.68 5.92 -0.73
C LEU A 195 5.53 6.52 -1.57
N ASN A 196 4.94 5.76 -2.49
CA ASN A 196 3.77 6.20 -3.29
C ASN A 196 2.58 6.43 -2.38
N PHE A 197 2.36 5.46 -1.48
CA PHE A 197 1.34 5.58 -0.46
C PHE A 197 1.58 6.81 0.40
N LEU A 198 2.82 7.05 0.83
CA LEU A 198 3.16 8.23 1.61
C LEU A 198 2.93 9.54 0.84
N ALA A 199 3.19 9.58 -0.47
CA ALA A 199 2.85 10.73 -1.32
C ALA A 199 1.35 10.98 -1.38
N GLY A 200 0.55 9.92 -1.54
CA GLY A 200 -0.92 9.99 -1.46
C GLY A 200 -1.38 10.48 -0.09
N ALA A 201 -0.83 9.93 0.99
CA ALA A 201 -1.15 10.33 2.36
C ALA A 201 -0.79 11.81 2.61
N LEU A 202 0.32 12.29 2.05
CA LEU A 202 0.75 13.67 2.15
C LEU A 202 -0.19 14.65 1.43
N ASN A 203 -0.75 14.25 0.29
CA ASN A 203 -1.78 15.03 -0.39
C ASN A 203 -3.05 15.21 0.46
N ILE A 204 -3.42 14.20 1.24
CA ILE A 204 -4.60 14.24 2.10
C ILE A 204 -4.32 14.97 3.41
N CYS A 205 -3.23 14.62 4.10
CA CYS A 205 -2.91 15.09 5.44
C CYS A 205 -2.17 16.44 5.45
N GLY A 206 -1.64 16.85 4.29
CA GLY A 206 -0.95 18.12 4.07
C GLY A 206 0.18 18.37 5.07
N ARG A 207 0.18 19.58 5.63
CA ARG A 207 1.21 20.08 6.56
C ARG A 207 1.44 19.21 7.79
N VAL A 208 0.41 18.54 8.32
CA VAL A 208 0.53 17.73 9.55
C VAL A 208 1.55 16.61 9.34
N LEU A 209 1.43 15.90 8.21
CA LEU A 209 2.36 14.83 7.86
C LEU A 209 3.70 15.40 7.36
N ALA A 210 3.66 16.46 6.55
CA ALA A 210 4.87 17.08 5.99
C ALA A 210 5.85 17.52 7.09
N PHE A 211 5.35 18.16 8.15
CA PHE A 211 6.17 18.60 9.28
C PHE A 211 6.85 17.44 10.01
N THR A 212 6.14 16.34 10.19
CA THR A 212 6.67 15.13 10.85
C THR A 212 7.79 14.50 10.01
N LEU A 213 7.60 14.38 8.70
CA LEU A 213 8.59 13.83 7.78
C LEU A 213 9.89 14.65 7.80
N ILE A 214 9.78 15.97 7.78
CA ILE A 214 10.93 16.89 7.74
C ILE A 214 11.70 16.90 9.06
N ARG A 215 11.03 16.68 10.20
CA ARG A 215 11.69 16.64 11.51
C ARG A 215 12.33 15.28 11.83
N SER A 216 12.03 14.24 11.07
CA SER A 216 12.60 12.92 11.27
C SER A 216 13.90 12.76 10.48
N ASP A 217 15.04 13.02 11.12
CA ASP A 217 16.38 12.81 10.53
C ASP A 217 16.57 11.37 10.03
N ILE A 218 16.01 10.39 10.76
CA ILE A 218 16.08 8.97 10.42
C ILE A 218 15.32 8.71 9.12
N PHE A 219 14.12 9.26 8.99
CA PHE A 219 13.32 9.11 7.77
C PHE A 219 14.00 9.79 6.58
N LEU A 220 14.48 11.02 6.73
CA LEU A 220 15.16 11.75 5.66
C LEU A 220 16.40 11.02 5.16
N LYS A 221 17.25 10.50 6.06
CA LYS A 221 18.41 9.68 5.68
C LYS A 221 18.00 8.45 4.89
N HIS A 222 16.95 7.74 5.35
CA HIS A 222 16.40 6.58 4.65
C HIS A 222 15.87 6.92 3.26
N LEU A 223 15.14 8.03 3.14
CA LEU A 223 14.61 8.52 1.87
C LEU A 223 15.76 8.81 0.88
N ILE A 224 16.80 9.52 1.32
CA ILE A 224 17.98 9.80 0.48
C ILE A 224 18.62 8.51 -0.02
N ILE A 225 18.83 7.53 0.85
CA ILE A 225 19.42 6.23 0.50
C ILE A 225 18.53 5.51 -0.51
N SER A 226 17.22 5.47 -0.26
CA SER A 226 16.23 4.82 -1.12
C SER A 226 16.20 5.45 -2.51
N VAL A 227 16.21 6.79 -2.59
CA VAL A 227 16.23 7.52 -3.87
C VAL A 227 17.54 7.31 -4.61
N ARG A 228 18.69 7.40 -3.93
CA ARG A 228 20.00 7.12 -4.55
C ARG A 228 20.08 5.69 -5.10
N SER A 229 19.59 4.71 -4.33
CA SER A 229 19.50 3.32 -4.78
C SER A 229 18.60 3.17 -6.01
N LEU A 230 17.46 3.86 -6.03
CA LEU A 230 16.57 3.86 -7.18
C LEU A 230 17.22 4.51 -8.41
N CYS A 231 17.85 5.67 -8.27
CA CYS A 231 18.56 6.35 -9.36
C CYS A 231 19.70 5.49 -9.92
N LYS A 232 20.43 4.76 -9.08
CA LYS A 232 21.45 3.79 -9.54
C LYS A 232 20.84 2.66 -10.36
N ARG A 233 19.71 2.08 -9.91
CA ARG A 233 18.97 1.04 -10.65
C ARG A 233 18.40 1.55 -11.96
N VAL A 234 17.83 2.76 -11.95
CA VAL A 234 17.35 3.50 -13.12
C VAL A 234 18.46 3.63 -14.15
N ARG A 235 19.63 4.15 -13.75
CA ARG A 235 20.77 4.33 -14.65
C ARG A 235 21.24 3.01 -15.26
N LYS A 236 21.25 1.93 -14.47
CA LYS A 236 21.57 0.59 -14.97
C LYS A 236 20.53 0.08 -15.96
N ARG A 237 19.23 0.30 -15.71
CA ARG A 237 18.12 -0.19 -16.54
C ARG A 237 17.78 0.67 -17.75
N GLN A 238 18.15 1.95 -17.76
CA GLN A 238 18.07 2.79 -18.96
C GLN A 238 19.00 2.26 -20.06
N VAL A 239 20.07 1.54 -19.71
CA VAL A 239 20.88 0.77 -20.66
C VAL A 239 20.09 -0.42 -21.23
N GLU A 240 19.03 -0.86 -20.56
CA GLU A 240 18.26 -2.08 -20.83
C GLU A 240 16.80 -1.79 -21.29
N ASN A 241 16.46 -0.57 -21.70
CA ASN A 241 15.15 -0.18 -22.27
C ASN A 241 13.90 -0.54 -21.43
N THR A 242 13.90 -0.31 -20.11
CA THR A 242 12.69 -0.45 -19.28
C THR A 242 12.18 0.89 -18.71
N THR A 243 10.85 1.07 -18.72
CA THR A 243 10.15 2.20 -18.10
C THR A 243 10.31 2.16 -16.58
N LEU A 244 10.58 3.32 -15.97
CA LEU A 244 11.02 3.43 -14.59
C LEU A 244 10.04 4.21 -13.71
N PRO A 245 10.02 3.95 -12.39
CA PRO A 245 9.14 4.65 -11.44
C PRO A 245 9.61 6.07 -11.08
N LEU A 246 10.26 6.78 -12.00
CA LEU A 246 10.69 8.18 -11.80
C LEU A 246 9.53 9.16 -11.51
N PRO A 247 8.35 9.07 -12.17
CA PRO A 247 7.23 9.97 -11.91
C PRO A 247 6.78 9.96 -10.45
N THR A 248 6.94 8.80 -9.81
CA THR A 248 6.51 8.54 -8.45
C THR A 248 7.31 9.29 -7.39
N LEU A 249 8.64 9.28 -7.49
CA LEU A 249 9.48 10.05 -6.59
C LEU A 249 9.31 11.54 -6.82
N TYR A 250 9.19 11.94 -8.09
CA TYR A 250 8.92 13.33 -8.45
C TYR A 250 7.62 13.80 -7.80
N ASN A 251 6.54 13.02 -7.89
CA ASN A 251 5.27 13.32 -7.23
C ASN A 251 5.44 13.46 -5.72
N PHE A 252 6.16 12.56 -5.06
CA PHE A 252 6.42 12.67 -3.61
C PHE A 252 7.11 14.00 -3.24
N PHE A 253 8.22 14.34 -3.92
CA PHE A 253 8.96 15.57 -3.64
C PHE A 253 8.18 16.83 -4.02
N ALA A 254 7.42 16.81 -5.11
CA ALA A 254 6.57 17.92 -5.52
C ALA A 254 5.51 18.21 -4.47
N VAL A 255 4.84 17.17 -3.95
CA VAL A 255 3.84 17.32 -2.87
C VAL A 255 4.50 17.80 -1.58
N LEU A 256 5.64 17.22 -1.19
CA LEU A 256 6.36 17.64 0.02
C LEU A 256 6.79 19.11 -0.03
N THR A 257 7.29 19.55 -1.17
CA THR A 257 7.72 20.95 -1.38
C THR A 257 6.54 21.91 -1.36
N LYS A 258 5.41 21.51 -1.97
CA LYS A 258 4.17 22.28 -1.95
C LYS A 258 3.64 22.49 -0.54
N GLU A 259 3.66 21.44 0.28
CA GLU A 259 3.13 21.50 1.65
C GLU A 259 4.09 22.18 2.63
N CYS A 260 5.40 22.11 2.38
CA CYS A 260 6.45 22.71 3.21
C CYS A 260 7.46 23.52 2.37
N PRO A 261 7.15 24.80 2.05
CA PRO A 261 7.98 25.65 1.20
C PRO A 261 9.28 26.15 1.86
N GLN A 262 9.80 25.48 2.90
CA GLN A 262 11.02 25.93 3.56
C GLN A 262 12.26 25.63 2.71
N PRO A 263 13.10 26.63 2.40
CA PRO A 263 14.23 26.48 1.46
C PRO A 263 15.34 25.55 1.97
N ARG A 264 15.43 25.25 3.27
CA ARG A 264 16.56 24.50 3.86
C ARG A 264 16.62 23.02 3.49
N LEU A 265 15.50 22.39 3.12
CA LEU A 265 15.48 20.96 2.76
C LEU A 265 16.27 20.65 1.48
N PHE A 266 16.19 21.52 0.48
CA PHE A 266 16.80 21.25 -0.83
C PHE A 266 18.33 21.26 -0.78
N TRP A 267 18.93 22.14 0.02
CA TRP A 267 20.39 22.24 0.14
C TRP A 267 21.03 21.00 0.78
N SER A 268 20.31 20.33 1.69
CA SER A 268 20.82 19.13 2.37
C SER A 268 20.74 17.84 1.53
N LEU A 269 19.87 17.80 0.52
CA LEU A 269 19.62 16.60 -0.28
C LEU A 269 20.57 16.45 -1.49
N GLY A 270 21.28 17.52 -1.86
CA GLY A 270 22.28 17.48 -2.94
C GLY A 270 21.73 17.18 -4.33
N PHE A 271 20.46 17.53 -4.59
CA PHE A 271 19.89 17.53 -5.94
C PHE A 271 20.29 18.85 -6.64
N GLN A 272 21.40 18.82 -7.37
CA GLN A 272 21.70 19.74 -8.48
C GLN A 272 21.65 18.95 -9.78
#